data_AF-A0A0E9WC34-F1
#
_entry.id   AF-A0A0E9WC34-F1
#
_cell.length_a   1.000
_cell.length_b   1.000
_cell.length_c   1.000
_cell.angle_alpha   90.00
_cell.angle_beta   90.00
_cell.angle_gamma   90.00
#
_symmetry.space_group_name_H-M   'P 1'
#
loop_
_entity.id
_entity.type
_entity.pdbx_description
1 polymer ?
#
loop_
_entity_poly.entity_id
_entity_poly.type
_entity_poly.pdbx_seq_one_letter_code
_entity_poly.pdbx_strand_id
1 'polypeptide(L)' 'MLLFGGDIDVQHRERLISLDGWIYFQAPVRIGVIFKHLRKLIDSLLEKKLENPKMNLEDEKTIQLIMELIKMENTV' A
#
# COMPACT_ATOMS: atom_id res chain seq x y z
N MET A 1 1.20 -1.55 -8.62
CA MET A 1 2.62 -1.15 -8.47
C MET A 1 2.87 -0.29 -7.23
N LEU A 2 1.96 0.61 -6.82
CA LEU A 2 2.15 1.46 -5.64
C LEU A 2 2.34 0.71 -4.31
N LEU A 3 1.87 -0.54 -4.16
CA LEU A 3 2.07 -1.29 -2.90
C LEU A 3 3.44 -1.93 -2.73
N PHE A 4 4.04 -2.39 -3.83
CA PHE A 4 5.25 -3.22 -3.81
C PHE A 4 6.43 -2.62 -4.58
N GLY A 5 6.30 -1.39 -5.08
CA GLY A 5 7.44 -0.60 -5.56
C GLY A 5 8.21 0.04 -4.41
N GLY A 6 9.26 0.80 -4.68
CA GLY A 6 9.98 1.52 -3.63
C GLY A 6 9.33 2.87 -3.31
N ASP A 7 10.12 3.91 -3.01
CA ASP A 7 9.64 5.06 -2.24
C ASP A 7 8.50 5.83 -2.92
N ILE A 8 7.46 6.13 -2.13
CA ILE A 8 6.34 6.98 -2.59
C ILE A 8 6.56 8.40 -2.08
N ASP A 9 6.73 9.34 -3.00
CA ASP A 9 6.71 10.77 -2.70
C ASP A 9 5.41 11.43 -3.20
N VAL A 10 4.87 12.37 -2.42
CA VAL A 10 3.58 13.00 -2.69
C VAL A 10 3.75 14.52 -2.74
N GLN A 11 3.62 15.09 -3.92
CA GLN A 11 3.76 16.51 -4.16
C GLN A 11 2.38 17.18 -4.12
N HIS A 12 2.07 17.74 -2.94
CA HIS A 12 0.74 18.29 -2.64
C HIS A 12 0.30 19.41 -3.59
N ARG A 13 1.22 20.27 -4.03
CA ARG A 13 0.91 21.42 -4.89
C ARG A 13 0.58 20.99 -6.32
N GLU A 14 1.27 19.98 -6.82
CA GLU A 14 1.20 19.55 -8.22
C GLU A 14 0.20 18.39 -8.43
N ARG A 15 -0.38 17.84 -7.35
CA ARG A 15 -1.21 16.62 -7.38
C ARG A 15 -0.48 15.47 -8.10
N LEU A 16 0.81 15.38 -7.80
CA LEU A 16 1.73 14.43 -8.40
C LEU A 16 2.19 13.45 -7.32
N ILE A 17 2.17 12.17 -7.65
CA ILE A 17 2.75 11.10 -6.84
C ILE A 17 3.92 10.53 -7.64
N SER A 18 5.08 10.40 -7.02
CA SER A 18 6.22 9.70 -7.64
C SER A 18 6.51 8.40 -6.91
N LEU A 19 6.92 7.39 -7.67
CA LEU A 19 7.38 6.10 -7.18
C LEU A 19 8.84 5.92 -7.61
N ASP A 20 9.73 5.66 -6.65
CA ASP A 20 11.17 5.48 -6.85
C ASP A 20 11.87 6.65 -7.57
N GLY A 21 11.24 7.82 -7.59
CA GLY A 21 11.77 9.01 -8.25
C GLY A 21 11.78 8.97 -9.79
N TRP A 22 11.18 7.95 -10.42
CA TRP A 22 11.15 7.84 -11.90
C TRP A 22 9.75 7.60 -12.47
N ILE A 23 8.85 6.96 -11.73
CA ILE A 23 7.46 6.79 -12.18
C ILE A 23 6.60 7.90 -11.57
N TYR A 24 5.84 8.61 -12.41
CA TYR A 24 4.99 9.72 -11.97
C TYR A 24 3.52 9.43 -12.29
N PHE A 25 2.66 9.68 -11.32
CA PHE A 25 1.21 9.54 -11.43
C PHE A 25 0.54 10.86 -11.09
N GLN A 26 -0.29 11.36 -11.99
CA GLN A 26 -1.15 12.50 -11.69
C GLN A 26 -2.42 11.99 -11.00
N ALA A 27 -2.51 12.17 -9.69
CA ALA A 27 -3.58 11.61 -8.90
C ALA A 27 -3.89 12.49 -7.68
N PRO A 28 -5.12 12.42 -7.14
CA PRO A 28 -5.43 13.03 -5.87
C PRO A 28 -4.43 12.57 -4.80
N VAL A 29 -3.77 13.52 -4.14
CA VAL A 29 -2.80 13.32 -3.04
C VAL A 29 -3.25 12.25 -2.04
N ARG A 30 -4.55 12.20 -1.74
CA ARG A 30 -5.18 11.19 -0.85
C ARG A 30 -4.84 9.75 -1.21
N ILE A 31 -4.68 9.45 -2.50
CA ILE A 31 -4.32 8.10 -2.99
C ILE A 31 -2.92 7.73 -2.49
N GLY A 32 -1.94 8.62 -2.64
CA GLY A 32 -0.57 8.38 -2.16
C GLY A 32 -0.49 8.18 -0.65
N VAL A 33 -1.30 8.93 0.10
CA VAL A 33 -1.41 8.78 1.57
C VAL A 33 -2.01 7.42 1.93
N ILE A 34 -3.09 6.98 1.25
CA ILE A 34 -3.68 5.65 1.47
C ILE A 34 -2.65 4.55 1.25
N PHE A 35 -1.89 4.60 0.14
CA PHE A 35 -0.84 3.61 -0.12
C PHE A 35 0.27 3.63 0.92
N LYS A 36 0.67 4.80 1.45
CA LYS A 36 1.62 4.89 2.57
C LYS A 36 1.11 4.19 3.83
N HIS A 37 -0.16 4.37 4.18
CA HIS A 37 -0.76 3.65 5.31
C HIS A 37 -0.90 2.16 5.05
N LEU A 38 -1.26 1.78 3.82
CA LEU A 38 -1.44 0.39 3.44
C LEU A 38 -0.11 -0.38 3.50
N ARG A 39 0.99 0.23 3.06
CA ARG A 39 2.34 -0.34 3.23
C ARG A 39 2.70 -0.58 4.68
N LYS A 40 2.46 0.39 5.57
CA LYS A 40 2.72 0.22 7.02
C LYS A 40 1.94 -0.95 7.62
N LEU A 41 0.71 -1.17 7.18
CA LEU A 41 -0.09 -2.32 7.62
C LEU A 41 0.54 -3.63 7.12
N ILE A 42 0.96 -3.68 5.86
CA ILE A 42 1.66 -4.84 5.29
C ILE A 42 2.98 -5.10 6.05
N ASP A 43 3.78 -4.08 6.31
CA ASP A 43 5.05 -4.20 7.03
C ASP A 43 4.84 -4.79 8.43
N SER A 44 3.85 -4.29 9.18
CA SER A 44 3.51 -4.84 10.50
C SER A 44 3.05 -6.30 10.44
N LEU A 45 2.29 -6.69 9.40
CA LEU A 45 1.88 -8.08 9.19
C LEU A 45 3.07 -8.98 8.89
N LEU A 46 4.01 -8.50 8.07
CA LEU A 46 5.22 -9.22 7.73
C LEU A 46 6.15 -9.36 8.94
N GLU A 47 6.28 -8.34 9.78
CA GLU A 47 7.02 -8.41 11.05
C GLU A 47 6.45 -9.52 11.95
N LYS A 48 5.12 -9.54 12.17
CA LYS A 48 4.48 -10.61 12.95
C LYS A 48 4.71 -12.01 12.35
N LYS A 49 4.70 -12.12 11.01
CA LYS A 49 4.99 -13.38 10.31
C LYS A 49 6.45 -13.80 10.46
N LEU A 50 7.38 -12.86 10.47
CA LEU A 50 8.80 -13.14 10.70
C LEU A 50 9.03 -13.63 12.14
N GLU A 51 8.36 -13.03 13.12
CA GLU A 51 8.39 -13.47 14.52
C GLU A 51 7.76 -14.86 14.71
N ASN A 52 6.67 -15.16 14.00
CA ASN A 52 6.03 -16.46 14.02
C ASN A 52 5.72 -16.98 12.59
N PRO A 53 6.66 -17.71 11.95
CA PRO A 53 6.49 -18.18 10.57
C PRO A 53 5.32 -19.13 10.34
N LYS A 54 4.81 -19.77 11.40
CA LYS A 54 3.65 -20.67 11.36
C LYS A 54 2.31 -19.94 11.57
N MET A 55 2.34 -18.63 11.81
CA MET A 55 1.15 -17.82 11.91
C MET A 55 0.37 -17.87 10.60
N ASN A 56 -0.88 -18.31 10.66
CA ASN A 56 -1.78 -18.20 9.52
C ASN A 56 -2.32 -16.76 9.46
N LEU A 57 -2.01 -16.07 8.36
CA LEU A 57 -2.45 -14.70 8.10
C LEU A 57 -3.78 -14.66 7.33
N GLU A 58 -4.27 -15.77 6.78
CA GLU A 58 -5.50 -15.80 5.97
C GLU A 58 -6.75 -15.40 6.78
N ASP A 59 -6.77 -15.74 8.07
CA ASP A 59 -7.87 -15.40 8.98
C ASP A 59 -7.75 -13.99 9.56
N GLU A 60 -6.65 -13.29 9.28
CA GLU A 60 -6.47 -11.93 9.79
C GLU A 60 -7.33 -10.96 8.99
N LYS A 61 -8.32 -10.36 9.67
CA LYS A 61 -9.21 -9.34 9.09
C LYS A 61 -8.47 -8.22 8.36
N THR A 62 -7.27 -7.87 8.82
CA THR A 62 -6.39 -6.89 8.18
C THR A 62 -6.02 -7.30 6.75
N ILE A 63 -5.64 -8.56 6.54
CA ILE A 63 -5.30 -9.10 5.20
C ILE A 63 -6.54 -9.08 4.31
N GLN A 64 -7.70 -9.48 4.82
CA GLN A 64 -8.94 -9.44 4.03
C GLN A 64 -9.31 -8.02 3.61
N LEU A 65 -9.18 -7.04 4.52
CA LEU A 65 -9.43 -5.64 4.22
C LEU A 65 -8.46 -5.09 3.16
N ILE A 66 -7.16 -5.44 3.26
CA ILE A 66 -6.16 -5.06 2.25
C ILE A 66 -6.52 -5.66 0.89
N MET A 67 -6.94 -6.94 0.85
CA MET A 67 -7.35 -7.61 -0.38
C MET A 67 -8.60 -7.01 -0.99
N GLU A 68 -9.59 -6.62 -0.17
CA GLU A 68 -10.78 -5.90 -0.66
C GLU A 68 -10.43 -4.54 -1.24
N LEU A 69 -9.58 -3.76 -0.56
CA LEU A 69 -9.13 -2.45 -1.03
C LEU A 69 -8.43 -2.55 -2.39
N ILE A 70 -7.57 -3.56 -2.59
CA ILE A 70 -6.89 -3.81 -3.89
C ILE A 70 -7.88 -4.24 -4.98
N LYS A 71 -8.90 -5.04 -4.64
CA LYS A 71 -9.92 -5.47 -5.60
C LYS A 71 -10.81 -4.32 -6.06
N MET A 72 -11.13 -3.37 -5.18
CA MET A 72 -11.94 -2.20 -5.54
C MET A 72 -11.28 -1.30 -6.60
N GLU A 73 -9.94 -1.24 -6.65
CA GLU A 73 -9.21 -0.50 -7.68
C GLU A 73 -9.30 -1.13 -9.09
N ASN A 74 -9.57 -2.45 -9.19
CA ASN A 74 -9.66 -3.15 -10.48
C ASN A 74 -11.05 -3.10 -11.12
N THR A 75 -12.03 -2.46 -10.47
CA THR A 75 -13.42 -2.39 -10.95
C THR A 75 -13.78 -1.01 -11.54
N VAL A 76 -12.78 -0.26 -12.02
CA VAL A 76 -12.94 1.01 -12.73
C VAL A 76 -12.37 0.90 -14.13
#